data_AF-A0A645FME4-F1
#
_entry.id   AF-A0A645FME4-F1
#
_cell.length_a   1.000
_cell.length_b   1.000
_cell.length_c   1.000
_cell.angle_alpha   90.00
_cell.angle_beta   90.00
_cell.angle_gamma   90.00
#
_symmetry.space_group_name_H-M   'P 1'
#
loop_
_entity.id
_entity.type
_entity.pdbx_description
1 polymer ?
#
loop_
_entity_poly.entity_id
_entity_poly.type
_entity_poly.pdbx_seq_one_letter_code
_entity_poly.pdbx_strand_id
1 'polypeptide(L)'
;MKNLASDIEVAENRLMASKKALASSISSAYHSIEEAKKTIDYLSAYELLAQQSADLSQIAYNAGEISYRELAESQKSLSQAHLSLLVQQVNHTLLIHKLANLLQVPTTTLSKES
;
A
#
# COMPACT_ATOMS: atom_id res chain seq x y z
N MET A 1 22.65 -20.63 -43.42
CA MET A 1 22.33 -19.18 -43.37
C MET A 1 20.86 -18.90 -43.05
N LYS A 2 19.87 -19.65 -43.58
CA LYS A 2 18.43 -19.42 -43.31
C LYS A 2 18.01 -19.54 -41.82
N ASN A 3 18.69 -20.41 -41.05
CA ASN A 3 18.38 -20.61 -39.63
C ASN A 3 18.84 -19.44 -38.75
N LEU A 4 20.02 -18.86 -39.02
CA LEU A 4 20.57 -17.77 -38.19
C LEU A 4 19.70 -16.50 -38.26
N ALA A 5 19.21 -16.13 -39.45
CA ALA A 5 18.33 -14.98 -39.61
C ALA A 5 16.99 -15.17 -38.88
N SER A 6 16.42 -16.38 -38.96
CA SER A 6 15.19 -16.72 -38.24
C SER A 6 15.40 -16.75 -36.72
N ASP A 7 16.54 -17.24 -36.24
CA ASP A 7 16.88 -17.26 -34.82
C ASP A 7 17.06 -15.84 -34.27
N ILE A 8 17.68 -14.94 -35.04
CA ILE A 8 17.80 -13.51 -34.70
C ILE A 8 16.41 -12.86 -34.61
N GLU A 9 15.55 -13.05 -35.62
CA GLU A 9 14.20 -12.49 -35.62
C GLU A 9 13.38 -12.96 -34.42
N VAL A 10 13.47 -14.25 -34.05
CA VAL A 10 12.81 -14.79 -32.85
C VAL A 10 13.37 -14.15 -31.58
N ALA A 11 14.69 -13.96 -31.49
CA ALA A 11 15.31 -13.32 -30.34
C ALA A 11 14.89 -11.85 -30.20
N GLU A 12 14.81 -11.10 -31.30
CA GLU A 12 14.34 -9.71 -31.33
C GLU A 12 12.87 -9.59 -30.90
N ASN A 13 12.01 -10.46 -31.44
CA ASN A 13 10.59 -10.51 -31.05
C ASN A 13 10.42 -10.84 -29.56
N ARG A 14 11.20 -11.78 -29.03
CA ARG A 14 11.22 -12.09 -27.58
C ARG A 14 11.66 -10.88 -26.76
N LEU A 15 12.74 -10.21 -27.15
CA LEU A 15 13.23 -9.03 -26.46
C LEU A 15 12.18 -7.90 -26.44
N MET A 16 11.53 -7.65 -27.57
CA MET A 16 10.47 -6.65 -27.68
C MET A 16 9.26 -6.98 -26.80
N ALA A 17 8.82 -8.24 -26.80
CA ALA A 17 7.75 -8.70 -25.93
C ALA A 17 8.11 -8.54 -24.45
N SER A 18 9.34 -8.93 -24.05
CA SER A 18 9.83 -8.76 -22.68
C SER A 18 9.91 -7.29 -22.25
N LYS A 19 10.36 -6.39 -23.14
CA LYS A 19 10.38 -4.93 -22.86
C LYS A 19 8.97 -4.39 -22.62
N LYS A 20 8.01 -4.78 -23.46
CA LYS A 20 6.61 -4.36 -23.31
C LYS A 20 6.00 -4.89 -22.02
N ALA A 21 6.26 -6.15 -21.67
CA ALA A 21 5.82 -6.74 -20.42
C ALA A 21 6.40 -6.00 -19.21
N LEU A 22 7.71 -5.73 -19.21
CA LEU A 22 8.38 -4.99 -18.15
C LEU A 22 7.81 -3.57 -17.97
N ALA A 23 7.62 -2.83 -19.07
CA ALA A 23 7.03 -1.50 -19.03
C ALA A 23 5.60 -1.53 -18.43
N SER A 24 4.80 -2.53 -18.80
CA SER A 24 3.46 -2.72 -18.22
C SER A 24 3.53 -3.03 -16.73
N SER A 25 4.46 -3.88 -16.29
CA SER A 25 4.65 -4.20 -14.87
C SER A 25 5.09 -3.00 -14.04
N ILE A 26 6.01 -2.18 -14.56
CA ILE A 26 6.46 -0.94 -13.92
C ILE A 26 5.29 0.04 -13.78
N SER A 27 4.54 0.27 -14.86
CA SER A 27 3.38 1.17 -14.85
C SER A 27 2.33 0.71 -13.82
N SER A 28 1.99 -0.59 -13.81
CA SER A 28 1.06 -1.14 -12.84
C SER A 28 1.55 -0.98 -11.39
N ALA A 29 2.83 -1.26 -11.13
CA ALA A 29 3.40 -1.13 -9.80
C ALA A 29 3.36 0.33 -9.30
N TYR A 30 3.65 1.29 -10.19
CA TYR A 30 3.56 2.71 -9.87
C TYR A 30 2.12 3.12 -9.51
N HIS A 31 1.12 2.72 -10.32
CA HIS A 31 -0.29 3.01 -10.02
C HIS A 31 -0.73 2.41 -8.68
N SER A 32 -0.32 1.18 -8.38
CA SER A 32 -0.64 0.54 -7.09
C SER A 32 -0.03 1.28 -5.89
N ILE A 33 1.16 1.88 -6.04
CA ILE A 33 1.78 2.70 -4.99
C ILE A 33 0.93 3.95 -4.73
N GLU A 34 0.52 4.66 -5.79
CA GLU A 34 -0.33 5.86 -5.68
C GLU A 34 -1.69 5.56 -5.04
N GLU A 35 -2.32 4.44 -5.42
CA GLU A 35 -3.56 3.97 -4.79
C GLU A 35 -3.35 3.63 -3.32
N ALA A 36 -2.24 2.96 -3.00
CA ALA A 36 -1.91 2.62 -1.63
C ALA A 36 -1.69 3.87 -0.78
N LYS A 37 -1.03 4.90 -1.31
CA LYS A 37 -0.83 6.19 -0.64
C LYS A 37 -2.16 6.89 -0.34
N LYS A 38 -3.06 6.98 -1.32
CA LYS A 38 -4.41 7.55 -1.11
C LYS A 38 -5.20 6.78 -0.05
N THR A 39 -5.05 5.46 -0.01
CA THR A 39 -5.70 4.61 0.99
C THR A 39 -5.13 4.86 2.39
N ILE A 40 -3.81 5.07 2.52
CA ILE A 40 -3.16 5.47 3.78
C ILE A 40 -3.71 6.81 4.25
N ASP A 41 -3.83 7.81 3.37
CA ASP A 41 -4.35 9.12 3.73
C ASP A 41 -5.79 9.02 4.28
N TYR A 42 -6.64 8.24 3.60
CA TYR A 42 -8.00 7.97 4.05
C TYR A 42 -8.04 7.25 5.41
N LEU A 43 -7.25 6.18 5.57
CA LEU A 43 -7.21 5.39 6.81
C LEU A 43 -6.64 6.19 7.98
N SER A 44 -5.70 7.10 7.73
CA SER A 44 -5.15 8.01 8.74
C SER A 44 -6.22 8.99 9.24
N ALA A 45 -7.04 9.54 8.33
CA ALA A 45 -8.18 10.37 8.72
C ALA A 45 -9.25 9.58 9.50
N TYR A 46 -9.50 8.33 9.09
CA TYR A 46 -10.42 7.44 9.80
C TYR A 46 -9.93 7.07 11.20
N GLU A 47 -8.64 6.75 11.36
CA GLU A 47 -8.02 6.49 12.67
C GLU A 47 -8.18 7.69 13.61
N LEU A 48 -7.94 8.91 13.11
CA LEU A 48 -8.12 10.13 13.92
C LEU A 48 -9.57 10.25 14.45
N LEU A 49 -10.57 9.97 13.62
CA LEU A 49 -11.97 9.98 14.04
C LEU A 49 -12.27 8.87 15.06
N ALA A 50 -11.71 7.68 14.86
CA ALA A 50 -11.86 6.57 15.80
C ALA A 50 -11.21 6.89 17.15
N GLN A 51 -10.08 7.60 17.16
CA GLN A 51 -9.42 8.06 18.38
C GLN A 51 -10.30 9.06 19.13
N GLN A 52 -10.82 10.07 18.43
CA GLN A 52 -11.74 11.05 19.03
C GLN A 52 -12.99 10.39 19.61
N SER A 53 -13.54 9.39 18.92
CA SER A 53 -14.69 8.61 19.41
C SER A 53 -14.34 7.81 20.68
N ALA A 54 -13.17 7.18 20.72
CA ALA A 54 -12.69 6.44 21.88
C ALA A 54 -12.47 7.36 23.09
N ASP A 55 -11.90 8.54 22.88
CA ASP A 55 -11.69 9.55 23.92
C ASP A 55 -13.03 10.04 24.50
N LEU A 56 -14.01 10.33 23.64
CA LEU A 56 -15.36 10.71 24.07
C LEU A 56 -16.05 9.59 24.85
N SER A 57 -15.91 8.34 24.39
CA SER A 57 -16.45 7.17 25.08
C SER A 57 -15.82 7.01 26.46
N GLN A 58 -14.52 7.25 26.59
CA GLN A 58 -13.82 7.21 27.87
C GLN A 58 -14.34 8.27 28.84
N ILE A 59 -14.60 9.48 28.36
CA ILE A 59 -15.20 10.56 29.16
C ILE A 59 -16.62 10.18 29.62
N ALA A 60 -17.47 9.71 28.70
CA ALA A 60 -18.85 9.32 29.01
C ALA A 60 -18.90 8.16 30.00
N TYR A 61 -17.98 7.19 29.88
CA TYR A 61 -17.88 6.08 30.84
C TYR A 61 -17.52 6.59 32.24
N ASN A 62 -16.55 7.50 32.33
CA ASN A 62 -16.14 8.09 33.61
C ASN A 62 -17.27 8.92 34.25
N ALA A 63 -18.14 9.51 33.44
CA ALA A 63 -19.35 10.20 33.89
C ALA A 63 -20.50 9.25 34.25
N GLY A 64 -20.37 7.95 33.98
CA GLY A 64 -21.42 6.94 34.20
C GLY A 64 -22.54 6.98 33.16
N GLU A 65 -22.34 7.65 32.02
CA GLU A 65 -23.34 7.81 30.97
C GLU A 65 -23.41 6.61 30.01
N ILE A 66 -22.31 5.87 29.87
CA ILE A 66 -22.26 4.63 29.08
C ILE A 66 -21.73 3.46 29.91
N SER A 67 -22.05 2.25 29.47
CA SER A 67 -21.55 1.02 30.05
C SER A 67 -20.10 0.75 29.67
N TYR A 68 -19.45 -0.13 30.44
CA TYR A 68 -18.12 -0.64 30.08
C TYR A 68 -18.10 -1.35 28.71
N ARG A 69 -19.21 -1.97 28.31
CA ARG A 69 -19.32 -2.65 27.00
C ARG A 69 -19.20 -1.65 25.85
N GLU A 70 -19.89 -0.52 25.94
CA GLU A 70 -19.84 0.55 24.93
C GLU A 70 -18.43 1.16 24.84
N LEU A 71 -17.76 1.37 25.99
CA LEU A 71 -16.36 1.77 26.01
C LEU A 71 -15.45 0.75 25.29
N ALA A 72 -15.62 -0.54 25.59
CA ALA A 72 -14.82 -1.60 24.98
C ALA A 72 -15.04 -1.70 23.46
N GLU A 73 -16.26 -1.48 22.97
CA GLU A 73 -16.58 -1.45 21.54
C GLU A 73 -15.90 -0.26 20.83
N SER A 74 -15.88 0.91 21.48
CA SER A 74 -15.19 2.09 20.97
C SER A 74 -13.67 1.87 20.88
N GLN A 75 -13.06 1.31 21.94
CA GLN A 75 -11.63 0.96 21.96
C GLN A 75 -11.26 -0.11 20.92
N LYS A 76 -12.16 -1.08 20.70
CA LYS A 76 -11.99 -2.09 19.64
C LYS A 76 -12.00 -1.42 18.26
N SER A 77 -12.91 -0.48 18.02
CA SER A 77 -13.02 0.23 16.75
C SER A 77 -11.75 1.03 16.44
N LEU A 78 -11.20 1.74 17.44
CA LEU A 78 -9.90 2.40 17.35
C LEU A 78 -8.78 1.39 17.02
N SER A 79 -8.72 0.27 17.73
CA SER A 79 -7.70 -0.76 17.48
C SER A 79 -7.78 -1.32 16.05
N GLN A 80 -8.99 -1.49 15.51
CA GLN A 80 -9.21 -1.93 14.14
C GLN A 80 -8.80 -0.86 13.10
N ALA A 81 -9.08 0.42 13.37
CA ALA A 81 -8.64 1.51 12.53
C ALA A 81 -7.10 1.56 12.44
N HIS A 82 -6.43 1.48 13.59
CA HIS A 82 -4.97 1.46 13.67
C HIS A 82 -4.36 0.26 12.92
N LEU A 83 -4.91 -0.94 13.12
CA LEU A 83 -4.44 -2.14 12.42
C LEU A 83 -4.61 -2.02 10.90
N SER A 84 -5.72 -1.46 10.44
CA SER A 84 -5.98 -1.28 9.01
C SER A 84 -4.96 -0.32 8.38
N LEU A 85 -4.66 0.79 9.06
CA LEU A 85 -3.64 1.74 8.63
C LEU A 85 -2.26 1.08 8.55
N LEU A 86 -1.86 0.34 9.59
CA LEU A 86 -0.57 -0.34 9.64
C LEU A 86 -0.40 -1.37 8.51
N VAL A 87 -1.42 -2.19 8.27
CA VAL A 87 -1.43 -3.17 7.18
C VAL A 87 -1.23 -2.46 5.83
N GLN A 88 -1.89 -1.33 5.63
CA GLN A 88 -1.76 -0.58 4.38
C GLN A 88 -0.38 0.07 4.22
N GLN A 89 0.22 0.57 5.30
CA GLN A 89 1.60 1.10 5.29
C GLN A 89 2.62 0.02 4.94
N VAL A 90 2.46 -1.19 5.47
CA VAL A 90 3.30 -2.35 5.11
C VAL A 90 3.11 -2.71 3.64
N ASN A 91 1.86 -2.74 3.14
CA ASN A 91 1.58 -3.02 1.74
C ASN A 91 2.20 -1.96 0.81
N HIS A 92 2.08 -0.68 1.12
CA HIS A 92 2.72 0.41 0.39
C HIS A 92 4.25 0.24 0.32
N THR A 93 4.87 -0.10 1.45
CA THR A 93 6.32 -0.37 1.53
C THR A 93 6.71 -1.55 0.63
N LEU A 94 5.93 -2.64 0.66
CA LEU A 94 6.15 -3.80 -0.21
C LEU A 94 6.05 -3.44 -1.70
N LEU A 95 5.10 -2.58 -2.07
CA LEU A 95 4.94 -2.11 -3.45
C LEU A 95 6.14 -1.28 -3.92
N ILE A 96 6.67 -0.40 -3.06
CA ILE A 96 7.92 0.33 -3.34
C ILE A 96 9.08 -0.64 -3.55
N HIS A 97 9.23 -1.66 -2.70
CA HIS A 97 10.26 -2.68 -2.87
C HIS A 97 10.13 -3.45 -4.18
N LYS A 98 8.90 -3.81 -4.57
CA LYS A 98 8.63 -4.48 -5.85
C LYS A 98 9.02 -3.58 -7.03
N LEU A 99 8.67 -2.30 -7.00
CA LEU A 99 9.04 -1.36 -8.06
C LEU A 99 10.57 -1.16 -8.13
N ALA A 100 11.24 -1.02 -6.99
CA ALA A 100 12.70 -0.92 -6.91
C ALA A 100 13.39 -2.12 -7.58
N ASN A 101 12.88 -3.34 -7.33
CA ASN A 101 13.40 -4.56 -7.96
C ASN A 101 13.17 -4.58 -9.48
N LEU A 102 12.00 -4.14 -9.96
CA LEU A 102 11.72 -4.05 -11.41
C LEU A 102 12.66 -3.06 -12.11
N LEU A 103 12.98 -1.95 -11.45
CA LEU A 103 13.88 -0.92 -11.95
C LEU A 103 15.36 -1.23 -11.69
N GLN A 104 15.67 -2.27 -10.91
CA GLN A 104 17.01 -2.63 -10.47
C GLN A 104 17.73 -1.48 -9.76
N VAL A 105 16.99 -0.70 -8.97
CA VAL A 105 17.52 0.42 -8.18
C VAL A 105 17.42 0.13 -6.68
N PRO A 106 18.28 0.73 -5.84
CA PRO A 106 18.11 0.68 -4.40
C PRO A 106 16.77 1.23 -3.96
N THR A 107 16.16 0.62 -2.96
CA THR A 107 14.83 1.00 -2.44
C THR A 107 14.85 2.39 -1.80
N THR A 108 16.01 2.80 -1.27
CA THR A 108 16.27 4.14 -0.73
C THR A 108 16.14 5.26 -1.76
N THR A 109 16.21 4.93 -3.05
CA THR A 109 16.04 5.90 -4.14
C THR A 109 14.57 6.28 -4.31
N LEU A 110 13.65 5.33 -4.08
CA LEU A 110 12.21 5.53 -4.25
C LEU A 110 11.50 5.95 -2.96
N SER A 111 12.09 5.68 -1.79
CA SER A 111 11.50 6.03 -0.49
C SER A 111 11.71 7.49 -0.08
N LYS A 112 12.51 8.28 -0.80
CA LYS A 112 12.81 9.70 -0.48
C LYS A 112 11.79 10.68 -1.04
N GLU A 113 10.91 10.24 -1.94
CA GLU A 113 9.86 11.06 -2.56
C GLU A 113 8.46 10.81 -1.95
N SER A 114 8.37 9.94 -0.94
CA SER A 114 7.15 9.63 -0.18
C SER A 114 7.03 10.51 1.05
#